data_AF-A0A382YX97-F1
#
_entry.id   AF-A0A382YX97-F1
#
_cell.length_a   1.000
_cell.length_b   1.000
_cell.length_c   1.000
_cell.angle_alpha   90.00
_cell.angle_beta   90.00
_cell.angle_gamma   90.00
#
_symmetry.space_group_name_H-M   'P 1'
#
loop_
_entity.id
_entity.type
_entity.pdbx_description
1 polymer ?
#
loop_
_entity_poly.entity_id
_entity_poly.type
_entity_poly.pdbx_seq_one_letter_code
_entity_poly.pdbx_strand_id
1 'polypeptide(L)'
;MFIIEALLFASPHPLTQKHVNQIFENDPPRLTSVILKLKEKYNSENHAFEIQTIAGGYQLNSRPEYDIWIRRLLNKSGKLYLSTAALESLAVIAYKQPVNRFEIESIRGVDCSGVLKTLLNKNLICIKGRDEGPGRPLLYGTTDDFL
;
A
#
# COMPACT_ATOMS: atom_id res chain seq x y z
N MET A 1 22.78 8.47 -18.13
CA MET A 1 21.90 7.28 -18.28
C MET A 1 22.03 6.35 -17.08
N PHE A 2 23.21 5.76 -16.84
CA PHE A 2 23.44 4.82 -15.72
C PHE A 2 23.12 5.37 -14.33
N ILE A 3 23.37 6.67 -14.08
CA ILE A 3 23.02 7.31 -12.80
C ILE A 3 21.50 7.26 -12.58
N ILE A 4 20.68 7.57 -13.59
CA ILE A 4 19.22 7.52 -13.47
C ILE A 4 18.72 6.08 -13.27
N GLU A 5 19.31 5.12 -13.99
CA GLU A 5 19.03 3.69 -13.79
C GLU A 5 19.33 3.25 -12.35
N ALA A 6 20.48 3.65 -11.80
CA ALA A 6 20.83 3.39 -10.41
C ALA A 6 19.84 4.06 -9.43
N LEU A 7 19.41 5.30 -9.70
CA LEU A 7 18.42 6.00 -8.87
C LEU A 7 17.04 5.33 -8.92
N LEU A 8 16.60 4.85 -10.09
CA LEU A 8 15.36 4.09 -10.22
C LEU A 8 15.39 2.78 -9.45
N PHE A 9 16.54 2.09 -9.47
CA PHE A 9 16.73 0.85 -8.72
C PHE A 9 16.78 1.08 -7.21
N ALA A 10 17.44 2.15 -6.76
CA ALA A 10 17.59 2.45 -5.34
C ALA A 10 16.35 3.10 -4.70
N SER A 11 15.49 3.75 -5.51
CA SER A 11 14.35 4.50 -4.99
C SER A 11 13.15 3.61 -4.65
N PRO A 12 12.64 3.63 -3.41
CA PRO A 12 11.40 2.92 -3.06
C PRO A 12 10.13 3.62 -3.57
N HIS A 13 10.24 4.89 -4.00
CA HIS A 13 9.13 5.71 -4.49
C HIS A 13 9.33 6.11 -5.97
N PRO A 14 8.27 6.50 -6.69
CA PRO A 14 8.41 7.01 -8.05
C PRO A 14 9.38 8.19 -8.16
N LEU A 15 10.39 8.06 -9.01
CA LEU A 15 11.38 9.09 -9.29
C LEU A 15 10.77 10.16 -10.21
N THR A 16 10.72 11.40 -9.72
CA THR A 16 10.18 12.54 -10.47
C THR A 16 11.30 13.43 -11.01
N GLN A 17 11.01 14.22 -12.05
CA GLN A 17 11.98 15.22 -12.55
C GLN A 17 12.38 16.21 -11.45
N LYS A 18 11.45 16.58 -10.58
CA LYS A 18 11.73 17.48 -9.44
C LYS A 18 12.78 16.88 -8.50
N HIS A 19 12.65 15.60 -8.17
CA HIS A 19 13.61 14.90 -7.32
C HIS A 19 14.98 14.76 -8.01
N VAL A 20 15.00 14.44 -9.30
CA VAL A 20 16.24 14.43 -10.09
C VAL A 20 16.93 15.80 -10.05
N ASN A 21 16.19 16.89 -10.23
CA ASN A 21 16.75 18.25 -10.18
C ASN A 21 17.34 18.61 -8.81
N GLN A 22 16.91 17.96 -7.72
CA GLN A 22 17.46 18.18 -6.38
C GLN A 22 18.74 17.38 -6.13
N ILE A 23 18.90 16.22 -6.79
CA ILE A 23 20.05 15.34 -6.63
C ILE A 23 21.23 15.82 -7.48
N PHE A 24 20.94 16.33 -8.68
CA PHE A 24 21.98 16.82 -9.58
C PHE A 24 22.27 18.29 -9.26
N GLU A 25 23.49 18.58 -8.82
CA GLU A 25 23.93 19.94 -8.47
C GLU A 25 23.90 20.89 -9.67
N ASN A 26 24.31 20.42 -10.86
CA ASN A 26 24.32 21.18 -12.10
C ASN A 26 23.86 20.32 -13.29
N ASP A 27 23.12 20.93 -14.22
CA ASP A 27 22.61 20.34 -15.47
C ASP A 27 21.90 18.97 -15.30
N PRO A 28 20.76 18.92 -14.59
CA PRO A 28 20.01 17.69 -14.42
C PRO A 28 19.54 17.14 -15.76
N PRO A 29 19.73 15.83 -16.03
CA PRO A 29 19.25 15.24 -17.26
C PRO A 29 17.72 15.31 -17.32
N ARG A 30 17.19 15.49 -18.54
CA ARG A 30 15.75 15.33 -18.78
C ARG A 30 15.36 13.87 -18.57
N LEU A 31 14.67 13.61 -17.46
CA LEU A 31 14.28 12.29 -17.01
C LEU A 31 13.52 11.55 -18.11
N THR A 32 12.50 12.16 -18.69
CA THR A 32 11.69 11.57 -19.77
C THR A 32 12.53 11.04 -20.92
N SER A 33 13.54 11.78 -21.37
CA SER A 33 14.43 11.38 -22.46
C SER A 33 15.31 10.18 -22.07
N VAL A 34 15.77 10.12 -20.83
CA VAL A 34 16.56 8.98 -20.32
C VAL A 34 15.68 7.74 -20.13
N ILE A 35 14.45 7.92 -19.63
CA ILE A 35 13.50 6.83 -19.43
C ILE A 35 13.12 6.16 -20.76
N LEU A 36 12.89 6.94 -21.82
CA LEU A 36 12.59 6.38 -23.14
C LEU A 36 13.68 5.41 -23.61
N LYS A 37 14.95 5.82 -23.50
CA LYS A 37 16.10 4.98 -23.86
C LYS A 37 16.21 3.73 -22.99
N LEU A 38 15.96 3.86 -21.68
CA LEU A 38 15.98 2.71 -20.77
C LEU A 38 14.84 1.72 -21.05
N LYS A 39 13.64 2.22 -21.37
CA LYS A 39 12.50 1.38 -21.77
C LYS A 39 12.80 0.58 -23.03
N GLU A 40 13.36 1.23 -24.05
CA GLU A 40 13.77 0.55 -25.30
C GLU A 40 14.79 -0.54 -25.00
N LYS A 41 15.84 -0.23 -24.23
CA LYS A 41 16.87 -1.19 -23.84
C LYS A 41 16.29 -2.40 -23.09
N TYR A 42 15.48 -2.17 -22.06
CA TYR A 42 14.91 -3.26 -21.25
C TYR A 42 13.95 -4.15 -22.05
N ASN A 43 13.24 -3.56 -23.01
CA ASN A 43 12.38 -4.32 -23.92
C ASN A 43 13.20 -5.11 -24.95
N SER A 44 14.24 -4.53 -25.55
CA SER A 44 15.05 -5.24 -26.55
C SER A 44 15.85 -6.40 -25.97
N GLU A 45 16.29 -6.28 -24.72
CA GLU A 45 17.08 -7.30 -24.03
C GLU A 45 16.23 -8.28 -23.21
N ASN A 46 14.89 -8.20 -23.26
CA ASN A 46 13.95 -9.04 -22.51
C ASN A 46 14.24 -9.11 -20.99
N HIS A 47 14.46 -7.95 -20.36
CA HIS A 47 14.66 -7.87 -18.91
C HIS A 47 13.40 -8.28 -18.13
N ALA A 48 13.59 -8.86 -16.94
CA ALA A 48 12.50 -9.29 -16.07
C ALA A 48 11.71 -8.13 -15.39
N PHE A 49 12.14 -6.89 -15.62
CA PHE A 49 11.56 -5.68 -15.08
C PHE A 49 11.32 -4.64 -16.18
N GLU A 50 10.45 -3.69 -15.90
CA GLU A 50 10.06 -2.59 -16.78
C GLU A 50 9.94 -1.29 -15.99
N ILE A 51 10.00 -0.16 -16.70
CA ILE A 51 9.77 1.15 -16.09
C ILE A 51 8.30 1.53 -16.27
N GLN A 52 7.58 1.77 -15.17
CA GLN A 52 6.20 2.24 -15.18
C GLN A 52 6.11 3.72 -14.79
N THR A 53 5.06 4.38 -15.29
CA THR A 53 4.74 5.77 -14.91
C THR A 53 3.68 5.74 -13.81
N ILE A 54 4.01 6.24 -12.61
CA ILE A 54 3.14 6.19 -11.42
C ILE A 54 3.16 7.55 -10.74
N ALA A 55 1.99 8.11 -10.43
CA ALA A 55 1.83 9.37 -9.70
C ALA A 55 2.69 10.55 -10.24
N GLY A 56 2.86 10.63 -11.57
CA GLY A 56 3.67 11.68 -12.20
C GLY A 56 5.20 11.46 -12.14
N GLY A 57 5.66 10.30 -11.66
CA GLY A 57 7.04 9.86 -11.68
C GLY A 57 7.23 8.53 -12.41
N TYR A 58 8.45 7.99 -12.33
CA TYR A 58 8.82 6.72 -12.94
C TYR A 58 9.37 5.75 -11.89
N GLN A 59 9.04 4.47 -12.00
CA GLN A 59 9.50 3.44 -11.08
C GLN A 59 9.88 2.16 -11.83
N LEU A 60 10.87 1.45 -11.32
CA LEU A 60 11.26 0.14 -11.80
C LEU A 60 10.38 -0.92 -11.14
N ASN A 61 9.65 -1.68 -11.95
CA ASN A 61 8.72 -2.71 -11.49
C ASN A 61 9.05 -4.04 -12.19
N SER A 62 8.84 -5.15 -11.50
CA SER A 62 8.87 -6.47 -12.15
C SER A 62 7.78 -6.59 -13.20
N ARG A 63 8.05 -7.30 -14.31
CA ARG A 63 7.02 -7.59 -15.31
C ARG A 63 5.87 -8.39 -14.71
N PRO A 64 4.62 -8.16 -15.15
CA PRO A 64 3.43 -8.85 -14.63
C PRO A 64 3.48 -10.37 -14.83
N GLU A 65 4.22 -10.83 -15.84
CA GLU A 65 4.45 -12.25 -16.12
C GLU A 65 5.05 -13.00 -14.91
N TYR A 66 5.83 -12.32 -14.06
CA TYR A 66 6.50 -12.93 -12.90
C TYR A 66 5.73 -12.79 -11.58
N ASP A 67 4.52 -12.22 -11.60
CA ASP A 67 3.71 -11.90 -10.41
C ASP A 67 3.52 -13.11 -9.48
N ILE A 68 3.27 -14.31 -10.04
CA ILE A 68 3.04 -15.54 -9.26
C ILE A 68 4.22 -15.86 -8.35
N TRP A 69 5.45 -15.76 -8.86
CA TRP A 69 6.66 -16.07 -8.08
C TRP A 69 6.97 -14.98 -7.06
N ILE A 70 6.76 -13.72 -7.42
CA ILE A 70 6.99 -12.58 -6.52
C ILE A 70 6.01 -12.63 -5.34
N ARG A 71 4.75 -12.99 -5.57
CA ARG A 71 3.77 -13.20 -4.50
C ARG A 71 4.19 -14.31 -3.54
N ARG A 72 4.68 -15.43 -4.07
CA ARG A 72 5.21 -16.54 -3.27
C ARG A 72 6.40 -16.11 -2.43
N LEU A 73 7.36 -15.40 -3.01
CA LEU A 73 8.54 -14.89 -2.31
C LEU A 73 8.15 -13.94 -1.16
N LEU A 74 7.27 -12.98 -1.43
CA LEU A 74 6.90 -11.96 -0.46
C LEU A 74 5.93 -12.45 0.62
N ASN A 75 5.53 -13.74 0.59
CA ASN A 75 4.40 -14.27 1.36
C ASN A 75 3.13 -13.40 1.24
N LYS A 76 3.06 -12.58 0.18
CA LYS A 76 1.93 -11.72 -0.14
C LYS A 76 0.93 -12.58 -0.89
N SER A 77 0.17 -13.36 -0.12
CA SER A 77 -1.10 -13.93 -0.58
C SER A 77 -1.95 -12.77 -1.11
N GLY A 78 -2.10 -12.73 -2.43
CA GLY A 78 -2.59 -11.55 -3.14
C GLY A 78 -3.94 -11.06 -2.63
N LYS A 79 -4.03 -9.74 -2.40
CA LYS A 79 -5.20 -9.01 -1.87
C LYS A 79 -5.65 -9.50 -0.48
N LEU A 80 -5.81 -8.54 0.44
CA LEU A 80 -6.58 -8.76 1.66
C LEU A 80 -8.04 -9.00 1.24
N TYR A 81 -8.41 -10.25 0.96
CA TYR A 81 -9.81 -10.63 0.79
C TYR A 81 -10.47 -10.53 2.17
N LEU A 82 -11.10 -9.38 2.40
CA LEU A 82 -12.06 -9.21 3.47
C LEU A 82 -13.40 -9.73 2.97
N SER A 83 -14.07 -10.55 3.78
CA SER A 83 -15.48 -10.89 3.51
C SER A 83 -16.34 -9.62 3.53
N THR A 84 -17.54 -9.67 2.97
CA THR A 84 -18.48 -8.54 3.02
C THR A 84 -18.70 -8.08 4.46
N ALA A 85 -18.89 -9.01 5.40
CA ALA A 85 -19.02 -8.70 6.83
C ALA A 85 -17.79 -7.98 7.42
N ALA A 86 -16.59 -8.33 6.95
CA ALA A 86 -15.36 -7.67 7.38
C ALA A 86 -15.21 -6.28 6.77
N LEU A 87 -15.58 -6.09 5.50
CA LEU A 87 -15.60 -4.77 4.86
C LEU A 87 -16.62 -3.84 5.51
N GLU A 88 -17.84 -4.30 5.77
CA GLU A 88 -18.87 -3.52 6.47
C GLU A 88 -18.39 -3.08 7.86
N SER A 89 -17.83 -4.01 8.64
CA SER A 89 -17.35 -3.69 9.99
C SER A 89 -16.17 -2.72 9.94
N LEU A 90 -15.24 -2.91 8.99
CA LEU A 90 -14.12 -2.00 8.79
C LEU A 90 -14.60 -0.60 8.38
N ALA A 91 -15.62 -0.51 7.52
CA ALA A 91 -16.21 0.77 7.11
C ALA A 91 -16.85 1.50 8.30
N VAL A 92 -17.61 0.79 9.15
CA VAL A 92 -18.15 1.36 10.39
C VAL A 92 -17.02 1.93 11.25
N ILE A 93 -15.95 1.18 11.47
CA ILE A 93 -14.80 1.65 12.26
C ILE A 93 -14.14 2.87 11.64
N ALA A 94 -13.87 2.86 10.34
CA ALA A 94 -13.20 3.97 9.66
C ALA A 94 -13.97 5.30 9.79
N TYR A 95 -15.30 5.26 9.72
CA TYR A 95 -16.16 6.45 9.79
C TYR A 95 -16.60 6.84 11.21
N LYS A 96 -16.60 5.92 12.17
CA LYS A 96 -17.11 6.15 13.54
C LYS A 96 -16.05 6.06 14.64
N GLN A 97 -14.79 5.77 14.30
CA GLN A 97 -13.71 5.68 15.29
C GLN A 97 -13.60 6.95 16.18
N PRO A 98 -13.27 6.80 17.47
CA PRO A 98 -13.15 5.53 18.21
C PRO A 98 -14.52 4.92 18.52
N VAL A 99 -14.72 3.63 18.19
CA VAL A 99 -16.02 2.94 18.32
C VAL A 99 -15.87 1.61 19.06
N ASN A 100 -16.82 1.23 19.91
CA ASN A 100 -16.79 -0.04 20.64
C ASN A 100 -17.51 -1.17 19.89
N ARG A 101 -17.30 -2.44 20.32
CA ARG A 101 -17.90 -3.61 19.66
C ARG A 101 -19.42 -3.54 19.58
N PHE A 102 -20.08 -3.15 20.67
CA PHE A 102 -21.54 -3.13 20.76
C PHE A 102 -22.16 -2.10 19.82
N GLU A 103 -21.50 -0.95 19.64
CA GLU A 103 -21.91 0.07 18.67
C GLU A 103 -21.82 -0.46 17.24
N ILE A 104 -20.73 -1.16 16.89
CA ILE A 104 -20.58 -1.78 15.57
C ILE A 104 -21.69 -2.82 15.34
N GLU A 105 -21.95 -3.68 16.33
CA GLU A 105 -23.01 -4.70 16.26
C GLU A 105 -24.40 -4.06 16.15
N SER A 106 -24.65 -2.95 16.84
CA SER A 106 -25.92 -2.22 16.75
C SER A 106 -26.18 -1.65 15.35
N ILE A 107 -25.12 -1.22 14.65
CA ILE A 107 -25.21 -0.69 13.28
C ILE A 107 -25.36 -1.83 12.28
N ARG A 108 -24.58 -2.91 12.44
CA ARG A 108 -24.60 -4.05 11.51
C ARG A 108 -25.76 -5.02 11.73
N GLY A 109 -26.36 -5.02 12.92
CA GLY A 109 -27.42 -5.94 13.32
C GLY A 109 -26.97 -7.40 13.53
N VAL A 110 -25.66 -7.68 13.52
CA VAL A 110 -25.09 -9.03 13.68
C VAL A 110 -23.76 -9.00 14.44
N ASP A 111 -23.37 -10.13 15.04
CA ASP A 111 -22.10 -10.27 15.77
C ASP A 111 -20.88 -9.93 14.88
N CYS A 112 -19.91 -9.22 15.47
CA CYS A 112 -18.68 -8.85 14.77
C CYS A 112 -17.40 -9.28 15.52
N SER A 113 -17.50 -10.11 16.55
CA SER A 113 -16.37 -10.53 17.40
C SER A 113 -15.24 -11.19 16.61
N GLY A 114 -15.57 -12.15 15.75
CA GLY A 114 -14.61 -12.83 14.87
C GLY A 114 -14.00 -11.89 13.83
N VAL A 115 -14.81 -10.99 13.28
CA VAL A 115 -14.37 -9.99 12.30
C VAL A 115 -13.35 -9.03 12.93
N LEU A 116 -13.63 -8.52 14.12
CA LEU A 116 -12.71 -7.63 14.85
C LEU A 116 -11.36 -8.30 15.09
N LYS A 117 -11.36 -9.58 15.48
CA LYS A 117 -10.12 -10.37 15.65
C LYS A 117 -9.35 -10.49 14.33
N THR A 118 -10.04 -10.75 13.22
CA THR A 118 -9.43 -10.82 11.90
C THR A 118 -8.84 -9.48 11.46
N LEU A 119 -9.55 -8.38 11.68
CA LEU A 119 -9.08 -7.03 11.30
C LEU A 119 -7.87 -6.59 12.15
N LEU A 120 -7.86 -6.90 13.45
CA LEU A 120 -6.71 -6.69 14.33
C LEU A 120 -5.48 -7.49 13.88
N ASN A 121 -5.66 -8.79 13.60
CA ASN A 121 -4.57 -9.67 13.14
C ASN A 121 -3.98 -9.23 11.79
N LYS A 122 -4.79 -8.56 10.96
CA LYS A 122 -4.37 -7.97 9.67
C LYS A 122 -3.79 -6.56 9.81
N ASN A 123 -3.66 -6.06 11.04
CA ASN A 123 -3.20 -4.72 11.37
C ASN A 123 -3.99 -3.59 10.67
N LEU A 124 -5.26 -3.81 10.33
CA LEU A 124 -6.11 -2.79 9.69
C LEU A 124 -6.82 -1.90 10.72
N ILE A 125 -6.94 -2.39 11.95
CA ILE A 125 -7.50 -1.66 13.09
C ILE A 125 -6.62 -1.87 14.32
N CYS A 126 -6.75 -0.98 15.30
CA CYS A 126 -6.04 -1.00 16.58
C CYS A 126 -6.98 -0.64 17.74
N ILE A 127 -6.53 -0.90 18.96
CA ILE A 127 -7.22 -0.49 20.19
C ILE A 127 -6.79 0.95 20.52
N LYS A 128 -7.75 1.87 20.58
CA LYS A 128 -7.53 3.28 20.94
C LYS A 128 -7.75 3.58 22.42
N GLY A 129 -8.33 2.64 23.17
CA GLY A 129 -8.59 2.80 24.60
C GLY A 129 -9.73 1.90 25.09
N ARG A 130 -10.34 2.31 26.20
CA ARG A 130 -11.56 1.72 26.75
C ARG A 130 -12.60 2.80 26.95
N ASP A 131 -13.86 2.43 26.76
CA ASP A 131 -15.00 3.26 27.08
C ASP A 131 -15.17 3.40 28.61
N GLU A 132 -15.80 4.49 29.05
CA GLU A 132 -16.12 4.77 30.45
C GLU A 132 -17.47 4.16 30.89
N GLY A 133 -18.24 3.63 29.95
CA GLY A 133 -19.51 2.95 30.23
C GLY A 133 -19.38 1.61 30.99
N PRO A 134 -20.52 1.00 31.37
CA PRO A 134 -20.56 -0.30 32.07
C PRO A 134 -19.79 -1.39 31.31
N GLY A 135 -18.90 -2.10 32.02
CA GLY A 135 -18.06 -3.15 31.43
C GLY A 135 -16.81 -2.64 30.69
N ARG A 136 -16.64 -1.31 30.54
CA ARG A 136 -15.47 -0.64 29.95
C ARG A 136 -14.97 -1.33 28.67
N PRO A 137 -15.82 -1.45 27.63
CA PRO A 137 -15.47 -2.13 26.39
C PRO A 137 -14.29 -1.47 25.67
N LEU A 138 -13.57 -2.26 24.87
CA LEU A 138 -12.47 -1.76 24.04
C LEU A 138 -13.00 -0.84 22.94
N LEU A 139 -12.26 0.24 22.69
CA LEU A 139 -12.50 1.17 21.59
C LEU A 139 -11.54 0.86 20.43
N TYR A 140 -12.09 0.77 19.21
CA TYR A 140 -11.37 0.44 17.99
C TYR A 140 -11.24 1.65 17.06
N GLY A 141 -10.12 1.72 16.33
CA GLY A 141 -9.88 2.69 15.26
C GLY A 141 -8.95 2.12 14.19
N THR A 142 -8.81 2.79 13.05
CA THR A 142 -7.94 2.37 11.94
C THR A 142 -6.46 2.65 12.24
N THR A 143 -5.58 1.95 11.54
CA THR A 143 -4.13 2.09 11.58
C THR A 143 -3.61 2.86 10.36
N ASP A 144 -2.31 3.15 10.31
CA ASP A 144 -1.66 3.71 9.12
C ASP A 144 -1.62 2.69 7.97
N ASP A 145 -1.53 1.38 8.28
CA ASP A 145 -1.57 0.29 7.28
C ASP A 145 -2.93 0.20 6.56
N PHE A 146 -3.97 0.83 7.09
CA PHE A 146 -5.29 0.95 6.46
C PHE A 146 -5.39 2.10 5.43
N LEU A 147 -4.59 3.17 5.59
CA LEU A 147 -4.64 4.40 4.78
C LEU A 147 -3.76 4.32 3.53
#